data_AF-A0A3A9YFX5-F1
#
_entry.id   AF-A0A3A9YFX5-F1
#
_cell.length_a   1.000
_cell.length_b   1.000
_cell.length_c   1.000
_cell.angle_alpha   90.00
_cell.angle_beta   90.00
_cell.angle_gamma   90.00
#
_symmetry.space_group_name_H-M   'P 1'
#
loop_
_entity.id
_entity.type
_entity.pdbx_description
1 polymer ?
#
loop_
_entity_poly.entity_id
_entity_poly.type
_entity_poly.pdbx_seq_one_letter_code
_entity_poly.pdbx_strand_id
1 'polypeptide(L)'
;MPSPTIRRRAYPVLLLLAAALAAGCASTRPGVPPGGTTPSPPGAPASADQPAAPDPTGSAPPRTTPATPATPRGDLRHVFPVRSGKVAYHKTHSGYPATDIFADCGEPVVAVTDGTILEVSRVDRFDKRGPLGPNNGGLSVALLGDDGVRYYGSHLSAIADGVAAGVRVRAGLKLGEVGRTGNANNVCHLHFGISPRCSGQDGWWIRRGVIWPARYLDSWRKGGNRAPASEVTAWQRRHGCPKAP
;
A
#
# COMPACT_ATOMS: atom_id res chain seq x y z
N MET A 1 49.97 39.93 -14.08
CA MET A 1 48.78 40.50 -14.77
C MET A 1 47.58 39.61 -14.45
N PRO A 2 46.38 40.20 -14.24
CA PRO A 2 45.51 39.81 -13.11
C PRO A 2 44.43 38.75 -13.41
N SER A 3 43.92 38.17 -12.32
CA SER A 3 42.85 37.18 -12.21
C SER A 3 41.48 37.66 -12.74
N PRO A 4 40.64 36.76 -13.29
CA PRO A 4 39.27 37.10 -13.64
C PRO A 4 38.37 37.13 -12.40
N THR A 5 37.78 38.31 -12.16
CA THR A 5 36.85 38.62 -11.08
C THR A 5 35.45 38.08 -11.38
N ILE A 6 34.91 37.25 -10.47
CA ILE A 6 33.53 36.78 -10.50
C ILE A 6 32.62 37.92 -9.99
N ARG A 7 31.91 38.59 -10.91
CA ARG A 7 30.84 39.55 -10.56
C ARG A 7 29.59 38.78 -10.10
N ARG A 8 29.33 38.80 -8.80
CA ARG A 8 28.03 38.41 -8.22
C ARG A 8 26.98 39.47 -8.57
N ARG A 9 25.96 39.12 -9.36
CA ARG A 9 24.76 39.95 -9.55
C ARG A 9 23.79 39.65 -8.40
N ALA A 10 23.59 40.63 -7.52
CA ALA A 10 22.52 40.61 -6.53
C ALA A 10 21.20 41.01 -7.21
N TYR A 11 20.17 40.17 -7.07
CA TYR A 11 18.79 40.50 -7.46
C TYR A 11 18.02 40.93 -6.21
N PRO A 12 17.34 42.09 -6.20
CA PRO A 12 16.50 42.47 -5.08
C PRO A 12 15.18 41.69 -5.13
N VAL A 13 14.85 41.03 -4.01
CA VAL A 13 13.55 40.42 -3.73
C VAL A 13 12.57 41.55 -3.40
N LEU A 14 11.60 41.83 -4.27
CA LEU A 14 10.44 42.64 -3.93
C LEU A 14 9.34 41.74 -3.35
N LEU A 15 9.11 41.87 -2.04
CA LEU A 15 7.94 41.38 -1.33
C LEU A 15 6.82 42.42 -1.48
N LEU A 16 5.74 42.05 -2.17
CA LEU A 16 4.48 42.80 -2.16
C LEU A 16 3.44 41.99 -1.35
N LEU A 17 3.21 42.46 -0.12
CA LEU A 17 2.08 42.09 0.72
C LEU A 17 0.86 42.92 0.28
N ALA A 18 -0.22 42.24 -0.12
CA ALA A 18 -1.54 42.85 -0.26
C ALA A 18 -2.53 42.07 0.60
N ALA A 19 -2.90 42.66 1.73
CA ALA A 19 -4.01 42.23 2.56
C ALA A 19 -5.29 42.91 2.04
N ALA A 20 -6.31 42.14 1.70
CA ALA A 20 -7.66 42.65 1.46
C ALA A 20 -8.64 41.89 2.36
N LEU A 21 -9.11 42.58 3.40
CA LEU A 21 -10.25 42.21 4.22
C LEU A 21 -11.53 42.58 3.45
N ALA A 22 -12.42 41.61 3.26
CA ALA A 22 -13.82 41.88 2.92
C ALA A 22 -14.72 41.03 3.83
N ALA A 23 -15.41 41.73 4.71
CA ALA A 23 -16.49 41.22 5.55
C ALA A 23 -17.83 41.35 4.82
N GLY A 24 -18.77 40.44 5.10
CA GLY A 24 -20.17 40.49 4.69
C GLY A 24 -20.62 39.18 4.03
N CYS A 25 -21.77 38.58 4.29
CA CYS A 25 -22.88 38.88 5.19
C CYS A 25 -23.50 37.54 5.63
N ALA A 26 -24.01 37.50 6.86
CA ALA A 26 -24.82 36.42 7.39
C ALA A 26 -26.22 36.43 6.74
N SER A 27 -26.69 35.26 6.29
CA SER A 27 -28.09 35.05 5.90
C SER A 27 -28.78 34.20 6.96
N THR A 28 -29.52 34.88 7.83
CA THR A 28 -30.57 34.35 8.71
C THR A 28 -31.63 33.60 7.91
N ARG A 29 -31.96 32.38 8.35
CA ARG A 29 -33.16 31.62 7.91
C ARG A 29 -34.31 31.92 8.87
N PRO A 30 -35.51 32.29 8.37
CA PRO A 30 -36.75 32.18 9.12
C PRO A 30 -37.72 31.19 8.48
N GLY A 31 -38.46 30.43 9.30
CA GLY A 31 -39.76 29.87 8.92
C GLY A 31 -39.96 28.37 9.18
N VAL A 32 -40.35 28.02 10.41
CA VAL A 32 -41.19 26.85 10.69
C VAL A 32 -42.47 27.36 11.35
N PRO A 33 -43.66 27.04 10.84
CA PRO A 33 -44.89 27.14 11.63
C PRO A 33 -45.35 25.75 12.14
N PRO A 34 -46.02 25.69 13.31
CA PRO A 34 -46.51 24.45 13.90
C PRO A 34 -47.99 24.18 13.58
N GLY A 35 -48.35 22.88 13.59
CA GLY A 35 -49.66 22.37 14.05
C GLY A 35 -50.90 22.52 13.15
N GLY A 36 -51.66 21.42 12.97
CA GLY A 36 -53.03 21.49 12.45
C GLY A 36 -53.64 20.17 11.96
N THR A 37 -54.22 19.42 12.91
CA THR A 37 -55.45 18.59 12.86
C THR A 37 -56.02 17.96 11.56
N THR A 38 -56.38 16.67 11.74
CA THR A 38 -57.22 15.73 10.95
C THR A 38 -58.54 16.26 10.39
N PRO A 39 -59.09 15.58 9.36
CA PRO A 39 -60.36 14.84 9.58
C PRO A 39 -60.46 13.44 8.89
N SER A 40 -61.24 12.54 9.51
CA SER A 40 -61.78 11.27 8.98
C SER A 40 -63.13 11.52 8.30
N PRO A 41 -63.60 10.78 7.26
CA PRO A 41 -64.40 9.53 7.43
C PRO A 41 -64.37 8.58 6.16
N PRO A 42 -65.34 7.66 5.92
CA PRO A 42 -65.79 6.45 6.64
C PRO A 42 -65.49 5.13 5.87
N GLY A 43 -65.72 3.95 6.50
CA GLY A 43 -65.68 2.60 5.88
C GLY A 43 -66.76 2.38 4.79
N ALA A 44 -66.82 1.32 3.97
CA ALA A 44 -66.27 -0.04 3.83
C ALA A 44 -66.54 -0.47 2.34
N PRO A 45 -66.41 -1.73 1.83
CA PRO A 45 -65.89 -2.99 2.38
C PRO A 45 -64.84 -3.70 1.49
N ALA A 46 -64.41 -4.87 1.94
CA ALA A 46 -63.44 -5.76 1.33
C ALA A 46 -63.86 -6.34 -0.04
N SER A 47 -62.87 -6.56 -0.91
CA SER A 47 -62.92 -7.62 -1.91
C SER A 47 -61.52 -8.23 -2.09
N ALA A 48 -61.52 -9.56 -2.20
CA ALA A 48 -60.38 -10.45 -2.20
C ALA A 48 -59.51 -10.35 -3.46
N ASP A 49 -58.35 -11.02 -3.36
CA ASP A 49 -57.37 -11.37 -4.39
C ASP A 49 -56.31 -10.33 -4.78
N GLN A 50 -55.23 -10.27 -3.98
CA GLN A 50 -53.93 -9.90 -4.52
C GLN A 50 -52.78 -10.69 -3.83
N PRO A 51 -51.90 -11.38 -4.58
CA PRO A 51 -50.81 -12.19 -4.03
C PRO A 51 -49.76 -11.36 -3.28
N ALA A 52 -49.21 -11.98 -2.22
CA ALA A 52 -48.25 -11.41 -1.28
C ALA A 52 -47.01 -10.79 -1.95
N ALA A 53 -46.69 -9.55 -1.55
CA ALA A 53 -45.37 -8.96 -1.75
C ALA A 53 -44.37 -9.58 -0.76
N PRO A 54 -43.10 -9.81 -1.15
CA PRO A 54 -42.09 -10.35 -0.25
C PRO A 54 -41.62 -9.28 0.77
N ASP A 55 -41.42 -9.73 2.01
CA ASP A 55 -40.95 -8.93 3.15
C ASP A 55 -39.62 -8.20 2.88
N PRO A 56 -39.41 -6.99 3.42
CA PRO A 56 -38.09 -6.38 3.48
C PRO A 56 -37.33 -7.00 4.64
N THR A 57 -36.56 -8.07 4.39
CA THR A 57 -35.60 -8.55 5.38
C THR A 57 -34.46 -7.55 5.47
N GLY A 58 -34.45 -6.77 6.55
CA GLY A 58 -33.41 -5.79 6.84
C GLY A 58 -32.02 -6.43 6.88
N SER A 59 -31.11 -5.92 6.05
CA SER A 59 -29.68 -6.18 6.14
C SER A 59 -29.14 -5.65 7.46
N ALA A 60 -28.89 -6.55 8.42
CA ALA A 60 -28.09 -6.24 9.59
C ALA A 60 -26.63 -5.97 9.17
N PRO A 61 -25.95 -4.94 9.71
CA PRO A 61 -24.55 -4.69 9.41
C PRO A 61 -23.66 -5.84 9.93
N PRO A 62 -22.56 -6.18 9.24
CA PRO A 62 -21.69 -7.26 9.67
C PRO A 62 -21.04 -6.91 11.00
N ARG A 63 -21.28 -7.76 12.00
CA ARG A 63 -20.69 -7.69 13.33
C ARG A 63 -19.18 -7.91 13.19
N THR A 64 -18.37 -6.93 13.58
CA THR A 64 -16.92 -7.04 13.70
C THR A 64 -16.57 -8.02 14.81
N THR A 65 -16.16 -9.24 14.44
CA THR A 65 -15.61 -10.20 15.39
C THR A 65 -14.23 -9.71 15.87
N PRO A 66 -13.94 -9.71 17.18
CA PRO A 66 -12.61 -9.37 17.68
C PRO A 66 -11.57 -10.38 17.18
N ALA A 67 -10.42 -9.89 16.73
CA ALA A 67 -9.30 -10.73 16.31
C ALA A 67 -8.79 -11.54 17.52
N THR A 68 -8.98 -12.84 17.49
CA THR A 68 -8.36 -13.78 18.44
C THR A 68 -6.84 -13.62 18.42
N PRO A 69 -6.16 -13.61 19.58
CA PRO A 69 -4.70 -13.56 19.63
C PRO A 69 -4.10 -14.71 18.83
N ALA A 70 -3.10 -14.41 18.01
CA ALA A 70 -2.38 -15.42 17.23
C ALA A 70 -1.67 -16.40 18.18
N THR A 71 -2.14 -17.66 18.22
CA THR A 71 -1.38 -18.82 18.68
C THR A 71 0.03 -18.78 18.08
N PRO A 72 1.09 -19.22 18.77
CA PRO A 72 2.41 -19.38 18.15
C PRO A 72 2.25 -20.37 16.98
N ARG A 73 2.21 -19.85 15.76
CA ARG A 73 1.94 -20.66 14.57
C ARG A 73 3.22 -21.40 14.21
N GLY A 74 3.13 -22.72 14.06
CA GLY A 74 4.24 -23.56 13.59
C GLY A 74 4.86 -23.01 12.30
N ASP A 75 6.11 -23.42 12.03
CA ASP A 75 7.01 -22.89 10.99
C ASP A 75 6.30 -22.28 9.78
N LEU A 76 6.17 -20.94 9.79
CA LEU A 76 5.61 -20.19 8.68
C LEU A 76 6.46 -20.45 7.43
N ARG A 77 5.81 -20.97 6.39
CA ARG A 77 6.46 -21.31 5.13
C ARG A 77 6.83 -20.03 4.37
N HIS A 78 8.04 -20.01 3.84
CA HIS A 78 8.53 -19.01 2.92
C HIS A 78 8.80 -19.62 1.54
N VAL A 79 8.50 -18.87 0.49
CA VAL A 79 8.77 -19.23 -0.90
C VAL A 79 9.51 -18.11 -1.62
N PHE A 80 10.23 -18.49 -2.68
CA PHE A 80 10.88 -17.50 -3.54
C PHE A 80 9.82 -16.61 -4.23
N PRO A 81 9.97 -15.28 -4.25
CA PRO A 81 8.90 -14.34 -4.63
C PRO A 81 8.56 -14.31 -6.14
N VAL A 82 9.41 -14.87 -7.01
CA VAL A 82 9.16 -14.92 -8.46
C VAL A 82 9.12 -16.38 -8.90
N ARG A 83 7.99 -16.82 -9.45
CA ARG A 83 7.81 -18.20 -9.91
C ARG A 83 8.28 -18.35 -11.35
N SER A 84 9.60 -18.41 -11.54
CA SER A 84 10.25 -18.66 -12.83
C SER A 84 11.47 -19.57 -12.67
N GLY A 85 11.79 -20.34 -13.71
CA GLY A 85 13.03 -21.14 -13.78
C GLY A 85 14.28 -20.30 -14.09
N LYS A 86 14.11 -19.05 -14.55
CA LYS A 86 15.20 -18.16 -14.96
C LYS A 86 15.12 -16.84 -14.20
N VAL A 87 15.86 -16.79 -13.09
CA VAL A 87 15.89 -15.62 -12.19
C VAL A 87 17.32 -15.32 -11.77
N ALA A 88 17.74 -14.06 -11.87
CA ALA A 88 19.03 -13.57 -11.38
C ALA A 88 18.81 -12.44 -10.36
N TYR A 89 19.66 -12.36 -9.35
CA TYR A 89 19.67 -11.23 -8.41
C TYR A 89 21.06 -11.05 -7.82
N HIS A 90 21.35 -9.83 -7.38
CA HIS A 90 22.60 -9.52 -6.69
C HIS A 90 22.43 -9.52 -5.17
N LYS A 91 23.52 -9.68 -4.42
CA LYS A 91 23.49 -9.67 -2.94
C LYS A 91 23.22 -8.29 -2.34
N THR A 92 23.33 -7.25 -3.16
CA THR A 92 23.25 -5.85 -2.77
C THR A 92 22.36 -5.09 -3.74
N HIS A 93 21.98 -3.89 -3.32
CA HIS A 93 21.15 -2.94 -4.05
C HIS A 93 21.71 -1.54 -3.76
N SER A 94 21.56 -0.61 -4.71
CA SER A 94 22.16 0.72 -4.59
C SER A 94 21.50 1.55 -3.47
N GLY A 95 22.33 2.08 -2.56
CA GLY A 95 21.92 3.07 -1.55
C GLY A 95 21.13 2.54 -0.33
N TYR A 96 20.51 1.36 -0.37
CA TYR A 96 19.76 0.81 0.76
C TYR A 96 19.51 -0.71 0.65
N PRO A 97 19.17 -1.38 1.78
CA PRO A 97 18.88 -2.82 1.78
C PRO A 97 17.63 -3.21 0.99
N ALA A 98 17.85 -3.85 -0.15
CA ALA A 98 16.84 -4.45 -1.01
C ALA A 98 17.51 -5.44 -1.98
N THR A 99 16.75 -6.03 -2.89
CA THR A 99 17.28 -6.85 -3.97
C THR A 99 16.39 -6.72 -5.21
N ASP A 100 17.02 -6.47 -6.37
CA ASP A 100 16.34 -6.59 -7.66
C ASP A 100 16.45 -8.03 -8.17
N ILE A 101 15.30 -8.63 -8.43
CA ILE A 101 15.18 -9.98 -8.96
C ILE A 101 14.80 -9.85 -10.43
N PHE A 102 15.79 -10.01 -11.30
CA PHE A 102 15.63 -10.01 -12.75
C PHE A 102 14.97 -11.30 -13.21
N ALA A 103 13.91 -11.14 -14.00
CA ALA A 103 13.15 -12.19 -14.65
C ALA A 103 12.46 -11.60 -15.88
N ASP A 104 11.92 -12.46 -16.75
CA ASP A 104 11.13 -12.01 -17.89
C ASP A 104 9.89 -11.23 -17.41
N CYS A 105 9.50 -10.18 -18.14
CA CYS A 105 8.24 -9.49 -17.87
C CYS A 105 7.06 -10.47 -17.99
N GLY A 106 6.05 -10.35 -17.12
CA GLY A 106 4.91 -11.25 -17.05
C GLY A 106 5.10 -12.43 -16.09
N GLU A 107 6.32 -12.69 -15.62
CA GLU A 107 6.57 -13.80 -14.70
C GLU A 107 5.80 -13.61 -13.38
N PRO A 108 5.19 -14.67 -12.81
CA PRO A 108 4.34 -14.51 -11.63
C PRO A 108 5.13 -14.08 -10.40
N VAL A 109 4.72 -12.96 -9.80
CA VAL A 109 5.14 -12.54 -8.46
C VAL A 109 4.17 -13.11 -7.44
N VAL A 110 4.67 -13.77 -6.40
CA VAL A 110 3.86 -14.50 -5.43
C VAL A 110 4.08 -14.01 -3.99
N ALA A 111 3.08 -14.25 -3.13
CA ALA A 111 3.20 -14.02 -1.71
C ALA A 111 4.29 -14.92 -1.13
N VAL A 112 5.32 -14.33 -0.52
CA VAL A 112 6.45 -15.10 0.02
C VAL A 112 6.06 -15.94 1.22
N THR A 113 5.11 -15.49 2.03
CA THR A 113 4.59 -16.22 3.18
C THR A 113 3.09 -15.95 3.32
N ASP A 114 2.45 -16.65 4.23
CA ASP A 114 1.08 -16.35 4.60
C ASP A 114 1.04 -14.96 5.23
N GLY A 115 0.17 -14.08 4.74
CA GLY A 115 0.04 -12.74 5.31
C GLY A 115 -1.27 -12.04 4.95
N THR A 116 -1.31 -10.75 5.25
CA THR A 116 -2.39 -9.85 4.85
C THR A 116 -1.79 -8.74 4.00
N ILE A 117 -2.42 -8.40 2.89
CA ILE A 117 -1.98 -7.29 2.03
C ILE A 117 -2.17 -5.97 2.79
N LEU A 118 -1.09 -5.20 2.93
CA LEU A 118 -1.08 -3.88 3.55
C LEU A 118 -1.48 -2.79 2.56
N GLU A 119 -0.85 -2.80 1.39
CA GLU A 119 -0.91 -1.71 0.43
C GLU A 119 -0.85 -2.26 -0.99
N VAL A 120 -1.57 -1.60 -1.90
CA VAL A 120 -1.56 -1.88 -3.33
C VAL A 120 -1.51 -0.55 -4.08
N SER A 121 -0.52 -0.36 -4.94
CA SER A 121 -0.48 0.72 -5.93
C SER A 121 -0.81 0.15 -7.31
N ARG A 122 -1.97 0.50 -7.86
CA ARG A 122 -2.43 0.03 -9.18
C ARG A 122 -2.17 1.01 -10.33
N VAL A 123 -1.66 2.20 -10.02
CA VAL A 123 -1.46 3.26 -11.00
C VAL A 123 0.00 3.67 -10.97
N ASP A 124 0.64 3.62 -12.13
CA ASP A 124 1.99 4.16 -12.28
C ASP A 124 1.91 5.69 -12.34
N ARG A 125 2.39 6.33 -11.28
CA ARG A 125 2.43 7.79 -11.12
C ARG A 125 3.85 8.33 -11.22
N PHE A 126 4.80 7.51 -11.64
CA PHE A 126 6.19 7.93 -11.73
C PHE A 126 6.36 8.97 -12.84
N ASP A 127 6.99 10.08 -12.47
CA ASP A 127 7.49 11.08 -13.40
C ASP A 127 8.97 11.31 -13.07
N LYS A 128 9.84 11.10 -14.06
CA LYS A 128 11.28 11.40 -14.00
C LYS A 128 11.58 12.84 -13.56
N ARG A 129 10.69 13.79 -13.88
CA ARG A 129 10.82 15.21 -13.54
C ARG A 129 10.20 15.55 -12.19
N GLY A 130 9.43 14.63 -11.61
CA GLY A 130 8.77 14.78 -10.32
C GLY A 130 9.65 14.39 -9.12
N PRO A 131 9.10 14.44 -7.91
CA PRO A 131 9.82 14.03 -6.70
C PRO A 131 10.15 12.52 -6.75
N LEU A 132 11.43 12.21 -6.58
CA LEU A 132 11.92 10.84 -6.49
C LEU A 132 11.62 10.24 -5.12
N GLY A 133 11.27 8.96 -5.09
CA GLY A 133 11.01 8.19 -3.88
C GLY A 133 9.57 7.67 -3.82
N PRO A 134 8.55 8.52 -3.57
CA PRO A 134 7.17 8.09 -3.36
C PRO A 134 6.61 7.24 -4.51
N ASN A 135 6.85 7.67 -5.75
CA ASN A 135 6.29 7.04 -6.94
C ASN A 135 7.28 6.10 -7.65
N ASN A 136 8.51 5.94 -7.15
CA ASN A 136 9.54 5.14 -7.84
C ASN A 136 9.12 3.67 -8.05
N GLY A 137 8.25 3.13 -7.19
CA GLY A 137 7.83 1.73 -7.28
C GLY A 137 6.83 1.43 -8.40
N GLY A 138 6.18 2.41 -9.01
CA GLY A 138 5.11 2.17 -9.98
C GLY A 138 3.98 1.31 -9.39
N LEU A 139 3.62 0.22 -10.09
CA LEU A 139 2.71 -0.78 -9.55
C LEU A 139 3.41 -1.63 -8.51
N SER A 140 2.79 -1.77 -7.34
CA SER A 140 3.42 -2.41 -6.19
C SER A 140 2.43 -3.02 -5.20
N VAL A 141 2.92 -3.99 -4.43
CA VAL A 141 2.19 -4.67 -3.36
C VAL A 141 3.07 -4.74 -2.12
N ALA A 142 2.50 -4.41 -0.96
CA ALA A 142 3.10 -4.68 0.34
C ALA A 142 2.29 -5.76 1.06
N LEU A 143 2.95 -6.84 1.46
CA LEU A 143 2.41 -7.94 2.26
C LEU A 143 2.94 -7.83 3.68
N LEU A 144 2.06 -7.85 4.68
CA LEU A 144 2.42 -8.14 6.07
C LEU A 144 2.32 -9.65 6.29
N GLY A 145 3.45 -10.33 6.40
CA GLY A 145 3.49 -11.72 6.78
C GLY A 145 2.96 -11.94 8.19
N ASP A 146 2.46 -13.14 8.45
CA ASP A 146 2.06 -13.61 9.78
C ASP A 146 3.24 -13.66 10.76
N ASP A 147 4.46 -13.60 10.23
CA ASP A 147 5.71 -13.47 10.96
C ASP A 147 5.99 -12.03 11.44
N GLY A 148 5.09 -11.09 11.15
CA GLY A 148 5.19 -9.68 11.50
C GLY A 148 6.10 -8.86 10.56
N VAL A 149 6.57 -9.45 9.47
CA VAL A 149 7.49 -8.81 8.52
C VAL A 149 6.72 -8.24 7.34
N ARG A 150 7.08 -7.04 6.90
CA ARG A 150 6.64 -6.53 5.60
C ARG A 150 7.56 -7.01 4.48
N TYR A 151 6.93 -7.57 3.46
CA TYR A 151 7.51 -7.92 2.17
C TYR A 151 6.94 -6.98 1.11
N TYR A 152 7.81 -6.25 0.43
CA TYR A 152 7.42 -5.28 -0.58
C TYR A 152 7.92 -5.70 -1.96
N GLY A 153 7.03 -5.69 -2.94
CA GLY A 153 7.33 -5.95 -4.34
C GLY A 153 6.87 -4.81 -5.23
N SER A 154 7.72 -4.30 -6.11
CA SER A 154 7.38 -3.22 -7.03
C SER A 154 7.89 -3.42 -8.46
N HIS A 155 7.63 -2.41 -9.30
CA HIS A 155 7.83 -2.45 -10.75
C HIS A 155 6.93 -3.44 -11.49
N LEU A 156 5.79 -3.82 -10.89
CA LEU A 156 4.91 -4.83 -11.47
C LEU A 156 4.31 -4.37 -12.80
N SER A 157 4.04 -5.29 -13.73
CA SER A 157 3.28 -4.98 -14.96
C SER A 157 1.77 -5.03 -14.69
N ALA A 158 1.35 -5.91 -13.79
CA ALA A 158 -0.03 -6.11 -13.39
C ALA A 158 -0.10 -6.57 -11.93
N ILE A 159 -1.22 -6.28 -11.28
CA ILE A 159 -1.56 -6.77 -9.95
C ILE A 159 -2.78 -7.66 -10.10
N ALA A 160 -2.69 -8.89 -9.61
CA ALA A 160 -3.72 -9.90 -9.78
C ALA A 160 -5.07 -9.43 -9.21
N ASP A 161 -6.14 -9.99 -9.77
CA ASP A 161 -7.50 -9.73 -9.29
C ASP A 161 -7.67 -10.21 -7.85
N GLY A 162 -8.50 -9.49 -7.09
CA GLY A 162 -8.71 -9.78 -5.67
C GLY A 162 -7.55 -9.40 -4.75
N VAL A 163 -6.38 -8.98 -5.27
CA VAL A 163 -5.29 -8.45 -4.43
C VAL A 163 -5.63 -7.01 -4.03
N ALA A 164 -6.08 -6.82 -2.80
CA ALA A 164 -6.44 -5.52 -2.24
C ALA A 164 -5.99 -5.43 -0.78
N ALA A 165 -5.84 -4.22 -0.25
CA ALA A 165 -5.52 -4.02 1.17
C ALA A 165 -6.55 -4.74 2.07
N GLY A 166 -6.07 -5.41 3.12
CA GLY A 166 -6.88 -6.22 4.02
C GLY A 166 -7.13 -7.66 3.56
N VAL A 167 -6.78 -8.02 2.31
CA VAL A 167 -6.97 -9.39 1.81
C VAL A 167 -5.95 -10.34 2.40
N ARG A 168 -6.42 -11.47 2.91
CA ARG A 168 -5.61 -12.59 3.39
C ARG A 168 -5.04 -13.37 2.21
N VAL A 169 -3.76 -13.69 2.26
CA VAL A 169 -3.06 -14.47 1.23
C VAL A 169 -2.28 -15.63 1.85
N ARG A 170 -2.04 -16.67 1.04
CA ARG A 170 -1.18 -17.81 1.39
C ARG A 170 0.12 -17.77 0.60
N ALA A 171 1.18 -18.34 1.16
CA ALA A 171 2.47 -18.48 0.53
C ALA A 171 2.36 -19.15 -0.85
N GLY A 172 2.82 -18.47 -1.91
CA GLY A 172 2.74 -18.92 -3.29
C GLY A 172 1.53 -18.41 -4.08
N LEU A 173 0.55 -17.75 -3.45
CA LEU A 173 -0.54 -17.07 -4.15
C LEU A 173 0.04 -16.00 -5.09
N LYS A 174 -0.42 -15.95 -6.35
CA LYS A 174 -0.03 -14.90 -7.31
C LYS A 174 -0.55 -13.55 -6.82
N LEU A 175 0.36 -12.58 -6.68
CA LEU A 175 0.07 -11.20 -6.31
C LEU A 175 0.08 -10.27 -7.52
N GLY A 176 0.88 -10.61 -8.53
CA GLY A 176 1.04 -9.80 -9.73
C GLY A 176 2.03 -10.44 -10.68
N GLU A 177 2.63 -9.60 -11.51
CA GLU A 177 3.54 -10.00 -12.57
C GLU A 177 4.75 -9.08 -12.60
N VAL A 178 5.93 -9.66 -12.87
CA VAL A 178 7.17 -8.91 -13.07
C VAL A 178 6.97 -7.92 -14.22
N GLY A 179 7.41 -6.69 -14.02
CA GLY A 179 7.26 -5.64 -15.02
C GLY A 179 8.40 -4.64 -14.97
N ARG A 180 8.09 -3.43 -15.43
CA ARG A 180 9.02 -2.30 -15.54
C ARG A 180 8.37 -0.95 -15.22
N THR A 181 7.26 -0.95 -14.49
CA THR A 181 6.58 0.30 -14.11
C THR A 181 7.40 1.08 -13.08
N GLY A 182 7.16 2.38 -12.97
CA GLY A 182 7.94 3.24 -12.07
C GLY A 182 9.34 3.54 -12.58
N ASN A 183 10.27 3.78 -11.65
CA ASN A 183 11.66 4.08 -11.95
C ASN A 183 12.51 2.82 -12.21
N ALA A 184 12.02 1.94 -13.08
CA ALA A 184 12.65 0.64 -13.37
C ALA A 184 13.71 0.69 -14.48
N ASN A 185 14.04 1.89 -15.01
CA ASN A 185 14.89 2.08 -16.19
C ASN A 185 14.50 1.21 -17.41
N ASN A 186 13.20 0.92 -17.56
CA ASN A 186 12.66 0.05 -18.62
C ASN A 186 13.21 -1.39 -18.60
N VAL A 187 13.76 -1.85 -17.47
CA VAL A 187 14.26 -3.23 -17.29
C VAL A 187 13.25 -4.06 -16.50
N CYS A 188 12.95 -5.27 -16.97
CA CYS A 188 12.03 -6.19 -16.27
C CYS A 188 12.70 -6.75 -14.99
N HIS A 189 12.15 -6.42 -13.84
CA HIS A 189 12.58 -6.98 -12.55
C HIS A 189 11.52 -6.79 -11.46
N LEU A 190 11.66 -7.55 -10.38
CA LEU A 190 10.98 -7.29 -9.11
C LEU A 190 11.97 -6.60 -8.16
N HIS A 191 11.71 -5.35 -7.80
CA HIS A 191 12.34 -4.77 -6.60
C HIS A 191 11.72 -5.43 -5.38
N PHE A 192 12.55 -6.06 -4.55
CA PHE A 192 12.11 -6.79 -3.36
C PHE A 192 12.70 -6.20 -2.08
N GLY A 193 11.84 -5.72 -1.19
CA GLY A 193 12.20 -5.11 0.09
C GLY A 193 11.70 -5.91 1.28
N ILE A 194 12.50 -5.97 2.35
CA ILE A 194 12.12 -6.56 3.64
C ILE A 194 12.26 -5.51 4.75
N SER A 195 11.17 -5.28 5.49
CA SER A 195 11.12 -4.25 6.54
C SER A 195 10.12 -4.58 7.65
N PRO A 196 10.18 -3.94 8.83
CA PRO A 196 9.07 -4.00 9.78
C PRO A 196 7.89 -3.17 9.26
N ARG A 197 6.70 -3.45 9.80
CA ARG A 197 5.56 -2.53 9.70
C ARG A 197 5.70 -1.39 10.72
N CYS A 198 5.45 -0.17 10.29
CA CYS A 198 5.49 1.03 11.14
C CYS A 198 4.16 1.78 11.09
N SER A 199 3.17 1.34 11.88
CA SER A 199 1.85 1.97 11.94
C SER A 199 1.94 3.48 12.19
N GLY A 200 1.28 4.28 11.34
CA GLY A 200 1.24 5.75 11.44
C GLY A 200 2.51 6.49 11.02
N GLN A 201 3.58 5.77 10.64
CA GLN A 201 4.85 6.31 10.14
C GLN A 201 5.35 5.52 8.92
N ASP A 202 4.46 4.75 8.27
CA ASP A 202 4.81 3.87 7.16
C ASP A 202 4.88 4.69 5.85
N GLY A 203 6.04 5.29 5.62
CA GLY A 203 6.36 6.00 4.38
C GLY A 203 7.01 5.10 3.32
N TRP A 204 7.15 5.64 2.11
CA TRP A 204 7.80 4.94 0.99
C TRP A 204 9.25 4.51 1.31
N TRP A 205 9.93 5.21 2.21
CA TRP A 205 11.34 5.00 2.56
C TRP A 205 11.62 3.77 3.41
N ILE A 206 10.67 3.34 4.24
CA ILE A 206 10.81 2.08 5.00
C ILE A 206 10.37 0.90 4.13
N ARG A 207 9.44 1.15 3.20
CA ARG A 207 8.86 0.14 2.29
C ARG A 207 9.85 -0.51 1.36
N ARG A 208 10.80 0.28 0.87
CA ARG A 208 11.85 -0.18 -0.03
C ARG A 208 12.77 -1.25 0.60
N GLY A 209 12.82 -1.36 1.93
CA GLY A 209 13.58 -2.37 2.67
C GLY A 209 14.63 -1.79 3.62
N VAL A 210 14.91 -2.51 4.70
CA VAL A 210 15.90 -2.12 5.75
C VAL A 210 16.84 -3.25 6.16
N ILE A 211 16.61 -4.48 5.69
CA ILE A 211 17.56 -5.60 5.79
C ILE A 211 17.77 -6.25 4.42
N TRP A 212 18.95 -6.83 4.21
CA TRP A 212 19.35 -7.41 2.92
C TRP A 212 18.60 -8.71 2.61
N PRO A 213 17.79 -8.78 1.54
CA PRO A 213 17.00 -9.98 1.22
C PRO A 213 17.81 -11.20 0.78
N ALA A 214 19.00 -11.00 0.21
CA ALA A 214 19.77 -12.01 -0.52
C ALA A 214 19.90 -13.37 0.20
N ARG A 215 20.24 -13.39 1.50
CA ARG A 215 20.40 -14.65 2.26
C ARG A 215 19.10 -15.43 2.46
N TYR A 216 17.95 -14.75 2.44
CA TYR A 216 16.64 -15.39 2.52
C TYR A 216 16.24 -15.90 1.15
N LEU A 217 16.45 -15.08 0.12
CA LEU A 217 16.28 -15.49 -1.28
C LEU A 217 17.12 -16.72 -1.63
N ASP A 218 18.38 -16.79 -1.17
CA ASP A 218 19.27 -17.95 -1.34
C ASP A 218 18.69 -19.22 -0.70
N SER A 219 18.06 -19.07 0.47
CA SER A 219 17.41 -20.17 1.19
C SER A 219 16.15 -20.62 0.46
N TRP A 220 15.23 -19.70 0.16
CA TRP A 220 13.93 -20.00 -0.43
C TRP A 220 14.05 -20.53 -1.86
N ARG A 221 15.06 -20.08 -2.62
CA ARG A 221 15.37 -20.62 -3.96
C ARG A 221 15.71 -22.11 -3.90
N LYS A 222 16.34 -22.56 -2.82
CA LYS A 222 16.75 -23.96 -2.62
C LYS A 222 15.70 -24.78 -1.85
N GLY A 223 14.50 -24.24 -1.67
CA GLY A 223 13.43 -24.87 -0.88
C GLY A 223 13.62 -24.80 0.63
N GLY A 224 14.60 -24.02 1.13
CA GLY A 224 14.76 -23.76 2.56
C GLY A 224 13.74 -22.75 3.08
N ASN A 225 13.64 -22.64 4.41
CA ASN A 225 12.63 -21.80 5.09
C ASN A 225 13.25 -20.76 6.04
N ARG A 226 14.35 -20.10 5.64
CA ARG A 226 14.99 -19.09 6.50
C ARG A 226 14.05 -17.91 6.76
N ALA A 227 13.67 -17.68 8.01
CA ALA A 227 12.76 -16.60 8.40
C ALA A 227 13.50 -15.27 8.68
N PRO A 228 12.98 -14.12 8.22
CA PRO A 228 13.59 -12.80 8.48
C PRO A 228 13.14 -12.14 9.78
N ALA A 229 12.09 -12.64 10.43
CA ALA A 229 11.42 -11.99 11.56
C ALA A 229 12.37 -11.59 12.71
N SER A 230 13.31 -12.46 13.10
CA SER A 230 14.24 -12.16 14.20
C SER A 230 15.16 -10.97 13.87
N GLU A 231 15.63 -10.87 12.63
CA GLU A 231 16.49 -9.77 12.20
C GLU A 231 15.70 -8.47 12.00
N VAL A 232 14.51 -8.55 11.42
CA VAL A 232 13.59 -7.40 11.30
C VAL A 232 13.26 -6.84 12.67
N THR A 233 12.92 -7.69 13.64
CA THR A 233 12.62 -7.28 15.01
C THR A 233 13.85 -6.67 15.67
N ALA A 234 15.03 -7.26 15.50
CA ALA A 234 16.28 -6.72 16.03
C ALA A 234 16.63 -5.36 15.41
N TRP A 235 16.39 -5.18 14.11
CA TRP A 235 16.54 -3.90 13.44
C TRP A 235 15.56 -2.87 14.00
N GLN A 236 14.28 -3.23 14.14
CA GLN A 236 13.25 -2.31 14.63
C GLN A 236 13.51 -1.86 16.07
N ARG A 237 13.96 -2.76 16.95
CA ARG A 237 14.34 -2.39 18.33
C ARG A 237 15.48 -1.39 18.39
N ARG A 238 16.43 -1.46 17.45
CA ARG A 238 17.60 -0.56 17.41
C ARG A 238 17.29 0.80 16.80
N HIS A 239 16.41 0.86 15.80
CA HIS A 239 16.20 2.07 14.99
C HIS A 239 14.83 2.73 15.20
N GLY A 240 13.86 2.01 15.78
CA GLY A 240 12.47 2.45 15.83
C GLY A 240 11.84 2.54 14.43
N CYS A 241 10.79 3.35 14.32
CA CYS A 241 10.16 3.69 13.04
C CYS A 241 10.73 5.00 12.50
N PRO A 242 11.38 5.00 11.31
CA PRO A 242 11.93 6.22 10.71
C PRO A 242 10.82 7.20 10.37
N LYS A 243 11.00 8.47 10.72
CA LYS A 243 10.03 9.56 10.47
C LYS A 243 10.19 10.22 9.09
N ALA A 244 11.32 10.00 8.43
CA ALA A 244 11.68 10.60 7.16
C ALA A 244 12.62 9.65 6.36
N PRO A 245 12.78 9.88 5.05
CA PRO A 245 13.62 9.06 4.15
C PRO A 245 15.08 8.89 4.51
#